data_AF-A0A2E2QYF7-F1
#
_entry.id   AF-A0A2E2QYF7-F1
#
_cell.length_a   1.000
_cell.length_b   1.000
_cell.length_c   1.000
_cell.angle_alpha   90.00
_cell.angle_beta   90.00
_cell.angle_gamma   90.00
#
_symmetry.space_group_name_H-M   'P 1'
#
loop_
_entity.id
_entity.type
_entity.pdbx_description
1 polymer ?
#
loop_
_entity_poly.entity_id
_entity_poly.type
_entity_poly.pdbx_seq_one_letter_code
_entity_poly.pdbx_strand_id
1 'polypeptide(L)'
;MTTWMAGLFYLPRLFVYHSNSKTGTNEYKTFIIMEEKLIKYIMNPSLIFTWIFGMSLVIVQEEYNSLWVNLKFLCVLLMSIFHIYCIRINKNFKKEANTKNSRHYRIINEVPTILFLVIVFLVVFKPFV
;
A
#
# COMPACT_ATOMS: atom_id res chain seq x y z
N MET A 1 -2.01 -8.93 -7.09
CA MET A 1 -2.57 -8.58 -5.76
C MET A 1 -1.65 -8.96 -4.60
N THR A 2 -1.26 -10.23 -4.43
CA THR A 2 -0.46 -10.69 -3.25
C THR A 2 0.87 -9.96 -3.10
N THR A 3 1.62 -9.78 -4.20
CA THR A 3 2.89 -9.03 -4.22
C THR A 3 2.72 -7.57 -3.81
N TRP A 4 1.61 -6.95 -4.23
CA TRP A 4 1.32 -5.57 -3.88
C TRP A 4 0.99 -5.43 -2.39
N MET A 5 0.21 -6.37 -1.86
CA MET A 5 -0.12 -6.43 -0.43
C MET A 5 1.13 -6.64 0.44
N ALA A 6 2.03 -7.55 0.03
CA ALA A 6 3.31 -7.75 0.71
C ALA A 6 4.17 -6.47 0.71
N GLY A 7 4.19 -5.74 -0.41
CA GLY A 7 4.85 -4.43 -0.49
C GLY A 7 4.26 -3.40 0.47
N LEU A 8 2.93 -3.34 0.59
CA LEU A 8 2.23 -2.42 1.50
C LEU A 8 2.47 -2.76 2.97
N PHE A 9 2.72 -4.01 3.33
CA PHE A 9 3.15 -4.39 4.68
C PHE A 9 4.60 -4.00 4.97
N TYR A 10 5.48 -4.15 3.98
CA TYR A 10 6.91 -3.95 4.19
C TYR A 10 7.32 -2.48 4.19
N LEU A 11 6.71 -1.66 3.33
CA LEU A 11 7.12 -0.28 3.11
C LEU A 11 6.90 0.65 4.33
N PRO A 12 5.75 0.66 5.02
CA PRO A 12 5.54 1.43 6.25
C PRO A 12 6.52 1.08 7.35
N ARG A 13 6.86 -0.21 7.46
CA ARG A 13 7.85 -0.70 8.41
C ARG A 13 9.21 -0.10 8.14
N LEU A 14 9.60 -0.04 6.87
CA LEU A 14 10.84 0.60 6.44
C LEU A 14 10.86 2.08 6.80
N PHE A 15 9.74 2.80 6.63
CA PHE A 15 9.63 4.22 7.02
C PHE A 15 9.85 4.46 8.52
N VAL A 16 9.45 3.53 9.39
CA VAL A 16 9.75 3.62 10.83
C VAL A 16 11.26 3.58 11.06
N TYR A 17 11.96 2.63 10.44
CA TYR A 17 13.42 2.53 10.56
C TYR A 17 14.14 3.73 9.95
N HIS A 18 13.69 4.19 8.78
CA HIS A 18 14.21 5.37 8.10
C HIS A 18 13.99 6.64 8.93
N SER A 19 12.85 6.79 9.62
CA SER A 19 12.61 7.94 10.51
C SER A 19 13.53 7.98 11.72
N ASN A 20 14.12 6.84 12.12
CA ASN A 20 15.06 6.76 13.23
C ASN A 20 16.52 6.96 12.78
N SER A 21 16.83 6.87 11.49
CA SER A 21 18.18 7.10 10.98
C SER A 21 18.44 8.60 10.79
N LYS A 22 19.67 9.03 11.11
CA LYS A 22 20.06 10.44 10.96
C LYS A 22 20.19 10.81 9.48
N THR A 23 19.70 11.98 9.11
CA THR A 23 19.88 12.54 7.77
C THR A 23 21.37 12.67 7.42
N GLY A 24 21.73 12.34 6.19
CA GLY A 24 23.12 12.40 5.72
C GLY A 24 23.98 11.15 5.96
N THR A 25 23.51 10.14 6.71
CA THR A 25 24.25 8.86 6.84
C THR A 25 24.13 8.00 5.57
N ASN A 26 25.08 7.08 5.38
CA ASN A 26 25.00 6.10 4.28
C ASN A 26 23.77 5.19 4.41
N GLU A 27 23.31 4.92 5.64
CA GLU A 27 22.09 4.16 5.91
C GLU A 27 20.85 4.89 5.36
N TYR A 28 20.73 6.20 5.59
CA TYR A 28 19.63 7.02 5.08
C TYR A 28 19.53 6.96 3.55
N LYS A 29 20.66 7.09 2.85
CA LYS A 29 20.73 6.97 1.38
C LYS A 29 20.33 5.56 0.90
N THR A 30 20.75 4.53 1.64
CA THR A 30 20.40 3.14 1.33
C THR A 30 18.89 2.92 1.46
N PHE A 31 18.27 3.42 2.53
CA PHE A 31 16.82 3.34 2.73
C PHE A 31 16.05 4.02 1.59
N ILE A 32 16.46 5.21 1.16
CA ILE A 32 15.85 5.89 0.01
C ILE A 32 15.86 5.00 -1.24
N ILE A 33 17.00 4.39 -1.55
CA ILE A 33 17.17 3.52 -2.73
C ILE A 33 16.28 2.27 -2.61
N MET A 34 16.25 1.65 -1.42
CA MET A 34 15.44 0.46 -1.17
C MET A 34 13.93 0.76 -1.32
N GLU A 35 13.45 1.86 -0.74
CA GLU A 35 12.05 2.28 -0.84
C GLU A 35 11.66 2.60 -2.28
N GLU A 36 12.51 3.34 -2.99
CA GLU A 36 12.27 3.67 -4.39
C GLU A 36 12.22 2.42 -5.26
N LYS A 37 13.17 1.49 -5.08
CA LYS A 37 13.18 0.25 -5.84
C LYS A 37 11.92 -0.57 -5.57
N LEU A 38 11.52 -0.69 -4.30
CA LEU A 38 10.34 -1.45 -3.92
C LEU A 38 9.05 -0.85 -4.51
N ILE A 39 8.88 0.47 -4.42
CA ILE A 39 7.73 1.16 -5.01
C ILE A 39 7.73 1.01 -6.54
N LYS A 40 8.85 1.32 -7.20
CA LYS A 40 8.91 1.46 -8.65
C LYS A 40 8.93 0.11 -9.38
N TYR A 41 9.69 -0.87 -8.87
CA TYR A 41 9.86 -2.16 -9.53
C TYR A 41 8.87 -3.23 -9.07
N ILE A 42 8.35 -3.15 -7.85
CA ILE A 42 7.46 -4.19 -7.30
C ILE A 42 6.02 -3.68 -7.23
N MET A 43 5.80 -2.59 -6.51
CA MET A 43 4.44 -2.15 -6.19
C MET A 43 3.71 -1.49 -7.37
N ASN A 44 4.36 -0.61 -8.12
CA ASN A 44 3.74 0.07 -9.27
C ASN A 44 3.29 -0.90 -10.37
N PRO A 45 4.12 -1.84 -10.86
CA PRO A 45 3.65 -2.79 -11.87
C PRO A 45 2.57 -3.71 -11.32
N SER A 46 2.70 -4.18 -10.07
CA SER A 46 1.67 -5.04 -9.47
C SER A 46 0.34 -4.32 -9.25
N LEU A 47 0.34 -3.01 -8.96
CA LEU A 47 -0.87 -2.18 -8.93
C LEU A 47 -1.52 -2.12 -10.31
N ILE A 48 -0.74 -1.82 -11.36
CA ILE A 48 -1.23 -1.74 -12.74
C ILE A 48 -1.88 -3.07 -13.16
N PHE A 49 -1.19 -4.19 -12.95
CA PHE A 49 -1.76 -5.50 -13.28
C PHE A 49 -3.02 -5.80 -12.46
N THR A 50 -3.05 -5.47 -11.17
CA THR A 50 -4.22 -5.72 -10.32
C THR A 50 -5.44 -4.94 -10.81
N TRP A 51 -5.26 -3.70 -11.26
CA TRP A 51 -6.33 -2.89 -11.85
C TRP A 51 -6.79 -3.40 -13.22
N ILE A 52 -5.86 -3.77 -14.10
CA ILE A 52 -6.20 -4.29 -15.44
C ILE A 52 -6.99 -5.60 -15.33
N PHE A 53 -6.46 -6.58 -14.58
CA PHE A 53 -7.14 -7.86 -14.40
C PHE A 53 -8.44 -7.71 -13.60
N GLY A 54 -8.47 -6.82 -12.60
CA GLY A 54 -9.67 -6.51 -11.82
C GLY A 54 -10.79 -5.96 -12.69
N MET A 55 -10.51 -4.92 -13.50
CA MET A 55 -11.51 -4.35 -14.40
C MET A 55 -11.93 -5.34 -15.50
N SER A 56 -10.98 -6.08 -16.08
CA SER A 56 -11.27 -7.08 -17.11
C SER A 56 -12.25 -8.15 -16.61
N LEU A 57 -12.09 -8.62 -15.36
CA LEU A 57 -13.00 -9.61 -14.78
C LEU A 57 -14.42 -9.07 -14.56
N VAL A 58 -14.56 -7.81 -14.12
CA VAL A 58 -15.88 -7.19 -13.93
C VAL A 58 -16.63 -7.06 -15.25
N ILE A 59 -15.91 -6.73 -16.33
CA ILE A 59 -16.50 -6.62 -17.68
C ILE A 59 -16.93 -8.01 -18.19
N VAL A 60 -16.06 -9.03 -18.05
CA VAL A 60 -16.33 -10.39 -18.56
C VAL A 60 -17.48 -11.08 -17.82
N GLN A 61 -17.63 -10.83 -16.51
CA GLN A 61 -18.71 -11.46 -15.72
C GLN A 61 -20.04 -10.69 -15.81
N GLU A 62 -20.07 -9.49 -16.40
CA GLU A 62 -21.23 -8.59 -16.41
C GLU A 62 -21.86 -8.30 -15.02
N GLU A 63 -21.16 -8.64 -13.93
CA GLU A 63 -21.62 -8.45 -12.54
C GLU A 63 -21.28 -7.05 -12.00
N TYR A 64 -21.57 -6.00 -12.75
CA TYR A 64 -21.28 -4.61 -12.33
C TYR A 64 -22.13 -4.14 -11.14
N ASN A 65 -23.33 -4.71 -10.96
CA ASN A 65 -24.26 -4.33 -9.89
C ASN A 65 -24.19 -5.23 -8.65
N SER A 66 -23.30 -6.22 -8.65
CA SER A 66 -23.14 -7.09 -7.48
C SER A 66 -22.52 -6.31 -6.32
N LEU A 67 -23.22 -6.28 -5.19
CA LEU A 67 -22.74 -5.60 -3.97
C LEU A 67 -21.37 -6.15 -3.55
N TRP A 68 -21.12 -7.43 -3.81
CA TRP A 68 -19.84 -8.10 -3.61
C TRP A 68 -18.71 -7.53 -4.48
N VAL A 69 -18.97 -7.26 -5.76
CA VAL A 69 -18.00 -6.67 -6.69
C VAL A 69 -17.67 -5.24 -6.27
N ASN A 70 -18.68 -4.44 -5.90
CA ASN A 70 -18.50 -3.08 -5.40
C ASN A 70 -17.66 -3.04 -4.11
N LEU A 71 -17.92 -3.95 -3.17
CA LEU A 71 -17.12 -4.07 -1.95
C LEU A 71 -15.67 -4.44 -2.22
N LYS A 72 -15.41 -5.40 -3.13
CA LYS A 72 -14.03 -5.74 -3.54
C LYS A 72 -13.33 -4.55 -4.18
N PHE A 73 -14.02 -3.83 -5.05
CA PHE A 73 -13.48 -2.65 -5.70
C PHE A 73 -13.13 -1.56 -4.69
N LEU A 74 -14.00 -1.33 -3.69
CA LEU A 74 -13.75 -0.42 -2.59
C LEU A 74 -12.46 -0.79 -1.83
N CYS A 75 -12.24 -2.08 -1.54
CA CYS A 75 -11.01 -2.55 -0.90
C CYS A 75 -9.75 -2.25 -1.74
N VAL A 76 -9.79 -2.55 -3.04
CA VAL A 76 -8.68 -2.26 -3.96
C VAL A 76 -8.42 -0.75 -4.07
N LEU A 77 -9.48 0.06 -4.03
CA LEU A 77 -9.40 1.51 -4.03
C LEU A 77 -8.76 2.04 -2.74
N LEU A 78 -9.15 1.53 -1.57
CA LEU A 78 -8.51 1.88 -0.29
C LEU A 78 -7.03 1.51 -0.27
N MET A 79 -6.65 0.32 -0.75
CA MET A 79 -5.25 -0.08 -0.93
C MET A 79 -4.49 0.90 -1.86
N SER A 80 -5.14 1.34 -2.94
CA SER A 80 -4.56 2.27 -3.92
C SER A 80 -4.29 3.64 -3.30
N ILE A 81 -5.25 4.17 -2.52
CA ILE A 81 -5.07 5.43 -1.78
C ILE A 81 -3.90 5.31 -0.81
N PHE A 82 -3.81 4.21 -0.06
CA PHE A 82 -2.72 4.00 0.88
C PHE A 82 -1.35 3.88 0.18
N HIS A 83 -1.29 3.21 -0.97
CA HIS A 83 -0.10 3.14 -1.81
C HIS A 83 0.37 4.53 -2.27
N ILE A 84 -0.56 5.37 -2.73
CA ILE A 84 -0.24 6.75 -3.14
C ILE A 84 0.26 7.58 -1.96
N TYR A 85 -0.35 7.43 -0.78
CA TYR A 85 0.10 8.08 0.44
C TYR A 85 1.55 7.68 0.81
N CYS A 86 1.87 6.39 0.67
CA CYS A 86 3.22 5.88 0.86
C CYS A 86 4.24 6.47 -0.12
N ILE A 87 3.87 6.64 -1.40
CA ILE A 87 4.72 7.32 -2.40
C ILE A 87 5.01 8.76 -1.97
N ARG A 88 4.00 9.47 -1.44
CA ARG A 88 4.15 10.84 -0.96
C ARG A 88 5.12 10.92 0.22
N ILE A 89 5.05 9.96 1.14
CA ILE A 89 5.99 9.85 2.26
C ILE A 89 7.43 9.66 1.76
N ASN A 90 7.67 8.69 0.87
CA ASN A 90 9.01 8.47 0.30
C ASN A 90 9.55 9.75 -0.37
N LYS A 91 8.71 10.45 -1.16
CA LYS A 91 9.10 11.74 -1.75
C LYS A 91 9.49 12.80 -0.71
N ASN A 92 8.85 12.81 0.46
CA ASN A 92 9.19 13.73 1.54
C ASN A 92 10.53 13.34 2.21
N PHE A 93 10.78 12.04 2.43
CA PHE A 93 12.08 11.55 2.91
C PHE A 93 13.21 11.92 1.96
N LYS A 94 13.01 11.77 0.64
CA LYS A 94 14.00 12.19 -0.37
C LYS A 94 14.33 13.67 -0.36
N LYS A 95 13.37 14.51 0.00
CA LYS A 95 13.55 15.97 0.08
C LYS A 95 14.14 16.42 1.43
N GLU A 96 14.47 15.48 2.32
CA GLU A 96 14.92 15.73 3.69
C GLU A 96 13.95 16.63 4.50
N ALA A 97 12.72 16.81 4.01
CA ALA A 97 11.71 17.70 4.58
C ALA A 97 10.88 17.00 5.66
N ASN A 98 11.45 16.02 6.34
CA ASN A 98 10.67 15.17 7.23
C ASN A 98 10.44 15.84 8.58
N THR A 99 9.26 16.45 8.72
CA THR A 99 8.82 17.14 9.94
C THR A 99 7.92 16.28 10.82
N LYS A 100 7.77 14.98 10.50
CA LYS A 100 6.82 14.09 11.18
C LYS A 100 7.49 13.25 12.27
N ASN A 101 6.84 13.21 13.43
CA ASN A 101 7.31 12.50 14.62
C ASN A 101 7.30 10.97 14.40
N SER A 102 8.20 10.24 15.05
CA SER A 102 8.35 8.77 14.94
C SER A 102 7.07 8.00 15.28
N ARG A 103 6.21 8.56 16.16
CA ARG A 103 4.86 8.02 16.44
C ARG A 103 3.97 7.95 15.20
N HIS A 104 4.06 8.93 14.29
CA HIS A 104 3.26 8.97 13.06
C HIS A 104 3.55 7.75 12.18
N TYR A 105 4.82 7.41 12.02
CA TYR A 105 5.24 6.26 11.22
C TYR A 105 4.85 4.92 11.83
N ARG A 106 4.82 4.82 13.16
CA ARG A 106 4.30 3.62 13.84
C ARG A 106 2.80 3.42 13.59
N ILE A 107 2.02 4.50 13.61
CA ILE A 107 0.57 4.41 13.30
C ILE A 107 0.38 3.98 11.84
N ILE A 108 1.17 4.53 10.91
CA ILE A 108 1.10 4.13 9.49
C ILE A 108 1.43 2.64 9.31
N ASN A 109 2.32 2.08 10.14
CA ASN A 109 2.65 0.65 10.10
C ASN A 109 1.47 -0.26 10.47
N GLU A 110 0.49 0.23 11.24
CA GLU A 110 -0.71 -0.54 11.59
C GLU A 110 -1.79 -0.49 10.51
N VAL A 111 -1.77 0.52 9.63
CA VAL A 111 -2.78 0.68 8.57
C VAL A 111 -2.87 -0.54 7.64
N PRO A 112 -1.77 -1.11 7.11
CA PRO A 112 -1.82 -2.34 6.31
C PRO A 112 -2.47 -3.51 7.05
N THR A 113 -2.18 -3.66 8.34
CA THR A 113 -2.70 -4.75 9.18
C THR A 113 -4.21 -4.62 9.38
N ILE A 114 -4.68 -3.41 9.69
CA ILE A 114 -6.10 -3.13 9.83
C ILE A 114 -6.81 -3.36 8.49
N LEU A 115 -6.24 -2.87 7.39
CA LEU A 115 -6.80 -3.06 6.05
C LEU A 115 -6.91 -4.55 5.69
N PHE A 116 -5.88 -5.33 6.00
CA PHE A 116 -5.88 -6.78 5.80
C PHE A 116 -6.98 -7.47 6.60
N LEU A 117 -7.13 -7.12 7.88
CA LEU A 117 -8.17 -7.69 8.74
C LEU A 117 -9.56 -7.39 8.16
N VAL A 118 -9.82 -6.14 7.76
CA VAL A 118 -11.08 -5.74 7.11
C VAL A 118 -11.32 -6.52 5.82
N ILE A 119 -10.30 -6.67 4.97
CA ILE A 119 -10.42 -7.42 3.71
C ILE A 119 -10.72 -8.90 3.98
N VAL A 120 -10.00 -9.54 4.91
CA VAL A 120 -10.21 -10.94 5.28
C VAL A 120 -11.60 -11.13 5.86
N PHE A 121 -12.04 -10.24 6.77
CA PHE A 121 -13.38 -10.28 7.34
C PHE A 121 -14.44 -10.18 6.24
N LEU A 122 -14.31 -9.21 5.33
CA LEU A 122 -15.22 -9.04 4.20
C LEU A 122 -15.25 -10.27 3.30
N VAL A 123 -14.11 -10.90 3.06
CA VAL A 123 -14.00 -12.09 2.22
C VAL A 123 -14.61 -13.34 2.87
N VAL A 124 -14.40 -13.50 4.18
CA VAL A 124 -14.89 -14.66 4.95
C VAL A 124 -16.39 -14.56 5.21
N PHE A 125 -16.85 -13.42 5.71
CA PHE A 125 -18.26 -13.22 6.01
C PHE A 125 -19.11 -13.03 4.76
N LYS A 126 -18.46 -12.75 3.61
CA LYS A 126 -19.05 -12.62 2.27
C LYS A 126 -20.51 -12.21 2.39
N PRO A 127 -20.80 -10.94 2.73
CA PRO A 127 -22.06 -10.57 3.38
C PRO A 127 -23.32 -10.90 2.58
N PHE A 128 -23.19 -11.33 1.32
CA PHE A 128 -24.27 -11.87 0.50
C PHE A 128 -23.69 -12.96 -0.43
N VAL A 129 -23.79 -14.24 -0.01
CA VAL A 129 -24.15 -15.33 -0.93
C VAL A 129 -25.65 -15.27 -1.12
#